data_AF-H0TDL6-F1
#
_entry.id   AF-H0TDL6-F1
#
_cell.length_a   1.000
_cell.length_b   1.000
_cell.length_c   1.000
_cell.angle_alpha   90.00
_cell.angle_beta   90.00
_cell.angle_gamma   90.00
#
_symmetry.space_group_name_H-M   'P 1'
#
loop_
_entity.id
_entity.type
_entity.pdbx_description
1 polymer ?
#
loop_
_entity_poly.entity_id
_entity_poly.type
_entity_poly.pdbx_seq_one_letter_code
_entity_poly.pdbx_strand_id
1 'polypeptide(L)'
;MASFVQFLQQSGVYAAQSFMIVPRGGFNLVCLRDSKDVHLAYDRDRLQVEDVRLDQVERVAQDYIKTRYGEQKSQERDDQLLRLRTALYATAPPEASARGLKVSAKGTGIPQIKATRGNTEIRLDVAILPRKDFKIAFKFLKQLDQTGKVINATKWTPDDVPWFLTRLNWTFGAQTNIFFTSVEASWITVQKALGPKISRDAFRKDIVPFKRRGADLTCFLVGDYDAMANEAAGEYLPDEQVFVVVDQGNPPVFDRGEAFIGVMAHEIGHFLLHKRNLPGSGHHDRSGILLSSGMESLSLDKQLVTDLTAW
;
A
#
# COMPACT_ATOMS: atom_id res chain seq x y z
N MET A 1 -9.91 25.13 -7.41
CA MET A 1 -11.17 24.38 -7.50
C MET A 1 -11.22 23.44 -6.33
N ALA A 2 -12.36 23.35 -5.65
CA ALA A 2 -12.51 22.43 -4.53
C ALA A 2 -12.20 20.99 -4.96
N SER A 3 -11.47 20.26 -4.12
CA SER A 3 -11.17 18.85 -4.36
C SER A 3 -10.90 18.10 -3.06
N PHE A 4 -11.29 16.84 -3.02
CA PHE A 4 -10.88 15.93 -1.96
C PHE A 4 -9.48 15.38 -2.27
N VAL A 5 -8.61 15.30 -1.27
CA VAL A 5 -7.23 14.82 -1.38
C VAL A 5 -6.87 13.99 -0.14
N GLN A 6 -6.08 12.94 -0.32
CA GLN A 6 -5.61 12.12 0.80
C GLN A 6 -4.63 12.88 1.71
N PHE A 7 -4.71 12.66 3.02
CA PHE A 7 -3.77 13.27 3.98
C PHE A 7 -2.36 12.68 3.95
N LEU A 8 -2.22 11.43 3.56
CA LEU A 8 -0.94 10.71 3.57
C LEU A 8 -0.61 10.32 2.13
N GLN A 9 0.20 11.14 1.48
CA GLN A 9 0.85 10.77 0.23
C GLN A 9 2.36 10.78 0.44
N GLN A 10 2.98 9.62 0.36
CA GLN A 10 4.43 9.47 0.47
C GLN A 10 5.18 10.15 -0.70
N SER A 11 4.49 10.50 -1.79
CA SER A 11 5.09 11.03 -3.02
C SER A 11 5.05 12.56 -3.17
N GLY A 12 4.41 13.30 -2.26
CA GLY A 12 4.26 14.76 -2.40
C GLY A 12 3.34 15.22 -3.55
N VAL A 13 2.63 14.30 -4.21
CA VAL A 13 1.72 14.61 -5.33
C VAL A 13 0.27 14.61 -4.87
N TYR A 14 -0.29 15.79 -4.54
CA TYR A 14 -1.71 16.01 -4.20
C TYR A 14 -2.66 15.57 -5.32
N ALA A 15 -2.98 14.28 -5.39
CA ALA A 15 -3.90 13.74 -6.39
C ALA A 15 -5.32 13.92 -5.87
N ALA A 16 -6.18 14.55 -6.68
CA ALA A 16 -7.60 14.61 -6.38
C ALA A 16 -8.16 13.18 -6.30
N GLN A 17 -8.92 12.90 -5.25
CA GLN A 17 -9.54 11.61 -5.02
C GLN A 17 -11.06 11.73 -5.09
N SER A 18 -11.69 10.81 -5.80
CA SER A 18 -13.14 10.64 -5.85
C SER A 18 -13.62 9.44 -5.03
N PHE A 19 -12.70 8.78 -4.32
CA PHE A 19 -12.97 7.61 -3.52
C PHE A 19 -12.07 7.51 -2.29
N MET A 20 -12.61 6.97 -1.20
CA MET A 20 -11.85 6.62 0.00
C MET A 20 -12.43 5.37 0.66
N ILE A 21 -11.61 4.66 1.44
CA ILE A 21 -12.09 3.65 2.39
C ILE A 21 -12.08 4.17 3.82
N VAL A 22 -13.12 3.82 4.55
CA VAL A 22 -13.18 3.97 6.01
C VAL A 22 -13.32 2.58 6.64
N PRO A 23 -12.46 2.22 7.61
CA PRO A 23 -12.59 0.95 8.32
C PRO A 23 -13.89 0.91 9.12
N ARG A 24 -14.59 -0.22 9.10
CA ARG A 24 -15.74 -0.48 9.98
C ARG A 24 -15.29 -0.34 11.45
N GLY A 25 -15.99 0.50 12.22
CA GLY A 25 -15.63 0.78 13.62
C GLY A 25 -14.42 1.73 13.80
N GLY A 26 -13.95 2.36 12.72
CA GLY A 26 -12.87 3.34 12.77
C GLY A 26 -13.12 4.54 11.86
N PHE A 27 -12.03 5.23 11.50
CA PHE A 27 -12.09 6.42 10.66
C PHE A 27 -10.96 6.50 9.63
N ASN A 28 -11.11 7.39 8.66
CA ASN A 28 -10.04 7.84 7.80
C ASN A 28 -10.02 9.36 7.72
N LEU A 29 -8.95 9.93 7.17
CA LEU A 29 -8.73 11.35 7.04
C LEU A 29 -8.72 11.74 5.56
N VAL A 30 -9.44 12.80 5.21
CA VAL A 30 -9.42 13.39 3.86
C VAL A 30 -9.37 14.90 3.96
N CYS A 31 -8.54 15.52 3.13
CA CYS A 31 -8.42 16.97 3.03
C CYS A 31 -9.37 17.48 1.94
N LEU A 32 -10.21 18.45 2.28
CA LEU A 32 -10.98 19.21 1.30
C LEU A 32 -10.24 20.52 1.01
N ARG A 33 -9.62 20.63 -0.15
CA ARG A 33 -8.92 21.85 -0.60
C ARG A 33 -9.89 22.88 -1.16
N ASP A 34 -9.49 24.15 -1.16
CA ASP A 34 -10.29 25.27 -1.68
C ASP A 34 -11.72 25.25 -1.08
N SER A 35 -11.75 25.09 0.24
CA SER A 35 -12.95 24.73 1.01
C SER A 35 -13.80 25.92 1.48
N LYS A 36 -13.37 27.14 1.15
CA LYS A 36 -14.11 28.35 1.49
C LYS A 36 -15.51 28.30 0.87
N ASP A 37 -16.52 28.56 1.70
CA ASP A 37 -17.95 28.54 1.33
C ASP A 37 -18.42 27.18 0.77
N VAL A 38 -17.72 26.09 1.09
CA VAL A 38 -18.12 24.73 0.70
C VAL A 38 -19.00 24.09 1.77
N HIS A 39 -20.21 23.71 1.38
CA HIS A 39 -21.13 22.95 2.22
C HIS A 39 -20.95 21.45 2.02
N LEU A 40 -20.98 20.68 3.11
CA LEU A 40 -20.90 19.23 3.09
C LEU A 40 -22.27 18.60 3.32
N ALA A 41 -22.65 17.68 2.42
CA ALA A 41 -23.82 16.83 2.58
C ALA A 41 -23.40 15.36 2.50
N TYR A 42 -23.90 14.54 3.42
CA TYR A 42 -23.59 13.12 3.48
C TYR A 42 -24.69 12.35 4.22
N ASP A 43 -24.69 11.03 4.05
CA ASP A 43 -25.59 10.12 4.76
C ASP A 43 -25.18 10.02 6.24
N ARG A 44 -25.96 10.63 7.13
CA ARG A 44 -25.66 10.71 8.57
C ARG A 44 -25.92 9.40 9.33
N ASP A 45 -26.69 8.49 8.74
CA ASP A 45 -26.97 7.17 9.31
C ASP A 45 -25.77 6.24 9.10
N ARG A 46 -25.03 6.44 7.99
CA ARG A 46 -23.87 5.62 7.63
C ARG A 46 -22.52 6.27 7.90
N LEU A 47 -22.43 7.60 7.93
CA LEU A 47 -21.17 8.34 8.12
C LEU A 47 -21.28 9.39 9.23
N GLN A 48 -20.12 9.68 9.83
CA GLN A 48 -19.90 10.88 10.64
C GLN A 48 -18.69 11.62 10.09
N VAL A 49 -18.91 12.87 9.68
CA VAL A 49 -17.85 13.73 9.13
C VAL A 49 -17.66 14.92 10.06
N GLU A 50 -16.46 15.07 10.58
CA GLU A 50 -16.08 16.13 11.52
C GLU A 50 -14.89 16.91 10.96
N ASP A 51 -14.91 18.24 11.11
CA ASP A 51 -13.72 19.04 10.89
C ASP A 51 -12.71 18.79 12.01
N VAL A 52 -11.46 18.50 11.64
CA VAL A 52 -10.37 18.36 12.60
C VAL A 52 -9.91 19.76 13.00
N ARG A 53 -10.25 20.14 14.23
CA ARG A 53 -9.89 21.43 14.80
C ARG A 53 -8.48 21.41 15.36
N LEU A 54 -7.92 22.61 15.56
CA LEU A 54 -6.54 22.78 16.06
C LEU A 54 -6.31 22.09 17.41
N ASP A 55 -7.27 22.18 18.33
CA ASP A 55 -7.25 21.55 19.66
C ASP A 55 -7.33 20.00 19.60
N GLN A 56 -7.69 19.45 18.45
CA GLN A 56 -7.90 18.02 18.26
C GLN A 56 -6.77 17.33 17.49
N VAL A 57 -5.85 18.10 16.86
CA VAL A 57 -4.83 17.56 15.95
C VAL A 57 -4.02 16.44 16.59
N GLU A 58 -3.49 16.64 17.79
CA GLU A 58 -2.65 15.65 18.47
C GLU A 58 -3.42 14.35 18.73
N ARG A 59 -4.63 14.47 19.29
CA ARG A 59 -5.48 13.32 19.59
C ARG A 59 -5.86 12.57 18.32
N VAL A 60 -6.31 13.27 17.28
CA VAL A 60 -6.73 12.66 16.00
C VAL A 60 -5.56 11.97 15.31
N ALA A 61 -4.38 12.57 15.31
CA ALA A 61 -3.18 11.96 14.72
C ALA A 61 -2.79 10.67 15.47
N GLN A 62 -2.75 10.70 16.80
CA GLN A 62 -2.45 9.52 17.61
C GLN A 62 -3.50 8.42 17.43
N ASP A 63 -4.79 8.76 17.51
CA ASP A 63 -5.90 7.82 17.35
C ASP A 63 -5.87 7.18 15.96
N TYR A 64 -5.55 7.96 14.91
CA TYR A 64 -5.46 7.46 13.54
C TYR A 64 -4.33 6.42 13.41
N ILE A 65 -3.14 6.79 13.89
CA ILE A 65 -1.94 5.94 13.81
C ILE A 65 -2.16 4.66 14.64
N LYS A 66 -2.66 4.79 15.87
CA LYS A 66 -2.94 3.66 16.77
C LYS A 66 -3.98 2.71 16.20
N THR A 67 -5.11 3.24 15.72
CA THR A 67 -6.23 2.41 15.23
C THR A 67 -5.84 1.62 13.97
N ARG A 68 -5.01 2.20 13.09
CA ARG A 68 -4.60 1.53 11.85
C ARG A 68 -3.38 0.64 12.03
N TYR A 69 -2.35 1.14 12.69
CA TYR A 69 -1.01 0.53 12.69
C TYR A 69 -0.60 -0.05 14.05
N GLY A 70 -1.44 0.09 15.08
CA GLY A 70 -1.18 -0.42 16.42
C GLY A 70 -0.32 0.52 17.28
N GLU A 71 0.06 0.02 18.45
CA GLU A 71 0.77 0.79 19.50
C GLU A 71 2.30 0.59 19.50
N GLN A 72 2.83 -0.27 18.63
CA GLN A 72 4.26 -0.57 18.61
C GLN A 72 5.08 0.67 18.26
N LYS A 73 6.03 1.03 19.12
CA LYS A 73 6.93 2.17 18.90
C LYS A 73 7.98 1.81 17.85
N SER A 74 8.20 2.72 16.90
CA SER A 74 9.28 2.65 15.92
C SER A 74 9.58 4.05 15.39
N GLN A 75 10.81 4.27 14.90
CA GLN A 75 11.18 5.55 14.28
C GLN A 75 10.24 5.90 13.12
N GLU A 76 9.92 4.92 12.27
CA GLU A 76 9.00 5.11 11.14
C GLU A 76 7.62 5.56 11.61
N ARG A 77 7.08 4.95 12.69
CA ARG A 77 5.79 5.37 13.25
C ARG A 77 5.85 6.83 13.70
N ASP A 78 6.92 7.22 14.36
CA ASP A 78 7.07 8.59 14.88
C ASP A 78 7.24 9.60 13.74
N ASP A 79 7.95 9.24 12.67
CA ASP A 79 8.09 10.04 11.45
C ASP A 79 6.73 10.20 10.73
N GLN A 80 5.96 9.12 10.59
CA GLN A 80 4.63 9.17 9.97
C GLN A 80 3.64 9.97 10.82
N LEU A 81 3.71 9.83 12.15
CA LEU A 81 2.92 10.62 13.08
C LEU A 81 3.27 12.11 13.00
N LEU A 82 4.56 12.46 12.91
CA LEU A 82 5.01 13.84 12.70
C LEU A 82 4.48 14.40 11.38
N ARG A 83 4.60 13.65 10.28
CA ARG A 83 4.06 14.06 8.95
C ARG A 83 2.54 14.28 9.01
N LEU A 84 1.81 13.36 9.63
CA LEU A 84 0.37 13.46 9.78
C LEU A 84 -0.04 14.68 10.61
N ARG A 85 0.63 14.90 11.76
CA ARG A 85 0.41 16.09 12.59
C ARG A 85 0.64 17.37 11.80
N THR A 86 1.76 17.48 11.09
CA THR A 86 2.09 18.66 10.27
C THR A 86 1.01 18.93 9.23
N ALA A 87 0.55 17.88 8.52
CA ALA A 87 -0.51 18.03 7.53
C ALA A 87 -1.85 18.46 8.18
N LEU A 88 -2.20 17.90 9.34
CA LEU A 88 -3.41 18.29 10.08
C LEU A 88 -3.31 19.73 10.60
N TYR A 89 -2.17 20.14 11.17
CA TYR A 89 -1.93 21.52 11.59
C TYR A 89 -2.06 22.53 10.45
N ALA A 90 -1.70 22.16 9.22
CA ALA A 90 -1.86 23.03 8.05
C ALA A 90 -3.32 23.23 7.61
N THR A 91 -4.25 22.35 8.03
CA THR A 91 -5.66 22.35 7.59
C THR A 91 -6.67 22.62 8.72
N ALA A 92 -6.19 22.67 9.96
CA ALA A 92 -7.02 22.88 11.15
C ALA A 92 -7.39 24.35 11.46
N PRO A 93 -6.62 25.38 11.07
CA PRO A 93 -6.99 26.77 11.33
C PRO A 93 -8.30 27.17 10.61
N PRO A 94 -9.19 27.97 11.22
CA PRO A 94 -10.44 28.41 10.59
C PRO A 94 -10.23 29.19 9.28
N GLU A 95 -9.13 29.94 9.20
CA GLU A 95 -8.73 30.75 8.04
C GLU A 95 -8.07 29.92 6.93
N ALA A 96 -7.82 28.62 7.17
CA ALA A 96 -7.14 27.78 6.21
C ALA A 96 -7.99 27.61 4.94
N SER A 97 -7.32 27.62 3.78
CA SER A 97 -7.97 27.40 2.49
C SER A 97 -8.38 25.94 2.26
N ALA A 98 -8.07 25.05 3.22
CA ALA A 98 -8.41 23.64 3.20
C ALA A 98 -8.94 23.19 4.56
N ARG A 99 -9.82 22.19 4.57
CA ARG A 99 -10.40 21.58 5.77
C ARG A 99 -9.92 20.14 5.92
N GLY A 100 -9.36 19.81 7.07
CA GLY A 100 -9.10 18.42 7.44
C GLY A 100 -10.37 17.75 7.93
N LEU A 101 -10.81 16.69 7.24
CA LEU A 101 -12.03 15.96 7.59
C LEU A 101 -11.69 14.60 8.18
N LYS A 102 -12.23 14.33 9.37
CA LYS A 102 -12.32 13.00 9.97
C LYS A 102 -13.61 12.34 9.54
N VAL A 103 -13.51 11.27 8.75
CA VAL A 103 -14.65 10.51 8.24
C VAL A 103 -14.71 9.16 8.97
N SER A 104 -15.73 8.97 9.80
CA SER A 104 -15.94 7.76 10.59
C SER A 104 -17.13 6.96 10.07
N ALA A 105 -17.03 5.63 10.16
CA ALA A 105 -18.09 4.71 9.75
C ALA A 105 -19.11 4.48 10.88
N LYS A 106 -20.41 4.61 10.55
CA LYS A 106 -21.55 4.25 11.42
C LYS A 106 -22.37 3.06 10.89
N GLY A 107 -22.29 2.79 9.58
CA GLY A 107 -23.03 1.72 8.92
C GLY A 107 -22.18 0.89 7.96
N THR A 108 -22.76 0.47 6.84
CA THR A 108 -22.11 -0.32 5.78
C THR A 108 -22.42 0.24 4.39
N GLY A 109 -21.74 -0.27 3.36
CA GLY A 109 -21.96 0.12 1.96
C GLY A 109 -21.05 1.25 1.50
N ILE A 110 -21.46 1.95 0.44
CA ILE A 110 -20.68 3.01 -0.21
C ILE A 110 -21.49 4.33 -0.20
N PRO A 111 -21.70 4.96 0.98
CA PRO A 111 -22.26 6.31 1.05
C PRO A 111 -21.36 7.35 0.37
N GLN A 112 -21.91 8.54 0.15
CA GLN A 112 -21.21 9.65 -0.52
C GLN A 112 -21.07 10.86 0.40
N ILE A 113 -19.95 11.56 0.27
CA ILE A 113 -19.79 12.94 0.75
C ILE A 113 -19.84 13.85 -0.47
N LYS A 114 -20.75 14.82 -0.46
CA LYS A 114 -20.88 15.86 -1.47
C LYS A 114 -20.37 17.17 -0.90
N ALA A 115 -19.49 17.84 -1.64
CA ALA A 115 -19.02 19.19 -1.35
C ALA A 115 -19.56 20.14 -2.42
N THR A 116 -20.35 21.12 -2.00
CA THR A 116 -21.07 22.04 -2.90
C THR A 116 -20.65 23.48 -2.64
N ARG A 117 -20.33 24.22 -3.70
CA ARG A 117 -20.07 25.67 -3.68
C ARG A 117 -20.75 26.32 -4.88
N GLY A 118 -21.83 27.07 -4.61
CA GLY A 118 -22.72 27.56 -5.66
C GLY A 118 -23.24 26.40 -6.51
N ASN A 119 -23.01 26.45 -7.83
CA ASN A 119 -23.42 25.41 -8.78
C ASN A 119 -22.36 24.31 -8.97
N THR A 120 -21.20 24.40 -8.31
CA THR A 120 -20.15 23.39 -8.40
C THR A 120 -20.36 22.32 -7.33
N GLU A 121 -20.44 21.06 -7.73
CA GLU A 121 -20.48 19.90 -6.83
C GLU A 121 -19.31 18.96 -7.12
N ILE A 122 -18.60 18.56 -6.07
CA ILE A 122 -17.63 17.47 -6.10
C ILE A 122 -18.09 16.34 -5.17
N ARG A 123 -17.70 15.11 -5.50
CA ARG A 123 -18.14 13.91 -4.77
C ARG A 123 -16.96 13.07 -4.34
N LEU A 124 -17.12 12.47 -3.17
CA LEU A 124 -16.25 11.45 -2.62
C LEU A 124 -17.09 10.24 -2.24
N ASP A 125 -16.89 9.14 -2.96
CA ASP A 125 -17.48 7.85 -2.58
C ASP A 125 -16.69 7.29 -1.38
N VAL A 126 -17.40 6.87 -0.35
CA VAL A 126 -16.82 6.38 0.90
C VAL A 126 -17.20 4.93 1.09
N ALA A 127 -16.32 3.99 0.74
CA ALA A 127 -16.56 2.58 1.03
C ALA A 127 -16.28 2.26 2.50
N ILE A 128 -17.28 1.72 3.19
CA ILE A 128 -17.13 1.25 4.56
C ILE A 128 -16.83 -0.24 4.55
N LEU A 129 -15.58 -0.62 4.84
CA LEU A 129 -15.10 -1.99 4.71
C LEU A 129 -14.51 -2.52 6.02
N PRO A 130 -14.66 -3.82 6.32
CA PRO A 130 -13.87 -4.45 7.37
C PRO A 130 -12.38 -4.39 7.02
N ARG A 131 -11.53 -4.47 8.06
CA ARG A 131 -10.10 -4.67 7.88
C ARG A 131 -9.86 -6.04 7.23
N LYS A 132 -8.93 -6.09 6.27
CA LYS A 132 -8.50 -7.35 5.66
C LYS A 132 -7.03 -7.57 5.93
N ASP A 133 -6.71 -8.71 6.53
CA ASP A 133 -5.34 -9.10 6.82
C ASP A 133 -4.93 -10.27 5.93
N PHE A 134 -3.75 -10.17 5.32
CA PHE A 134 -3.12 -11.25 4.56
C PHE A 134 -1.83 -11.71 5.25
N LYS A 135 -1.53 -12.99 5.10
CA LYS A 135 -0.33 -13.64 5.61
C LYS A 135 0.69 -13.78 4.50
N ILE A 136 1.86 -13.14 4.66
CA ILE A 136 2.98 -13.24 3.73
C ILE A 136 4.07 -14.12 4.34
N ALA A 137 4.63 -15.03 3.55
CA ALA A 137 5.90 -15.69 3.88
C ALA A 137 7.04 -15.05 3.08
N PHE A 138 8.18 -14.81 3.71
CA PHE A 138 9.37 -14.28 3.06
C PHE A 138 10.46 -15.34 3.02
N LYS A 139 10.93 -15.65 1.81
CA LYS A 139 11.94 -16.68 1.55
C LYS A 139 13.17 -16.04 0.91
N PHE A 140 14.30 -16.17 1.59
CA PHE A 140 15.56 -15.58 1.19
C PHE A 140 16.45 -16.66 0.57
N LEU A 141 16.91 -16.46 -0.66
CA LEU A 141 17.62 -17.52 -1.37
C LEU A 141 19.10 -17.60 -0.98
N LYS A 142 19.54 -18.81 -0.64
CA LYS A 142 20.93 -19.26 -0.74
C LYS A 142 21.06 -20.24 -1.89
N GLN A 143 22.15 -20.14 -2.63
CA GLN A 143 22.46 -21.04 -3.74
C GLN A 143 23.96 -21.40 -3.74
N LEU A 144 24.37 -22.34 -4.58
CA LEU A 144 25.79 -22.59 -4.80
C LEU A 144 26.36 -21.56 -5.78
N ASP A 145 27.61 -21.15 -5.59
CA ASP A 145 28.37 -20.47 -6.62
C ASP A 145 29.03 -21.48 -7.58
N GLN A 146 29.78 -20.99 -8.57
CA GLN A 146 30.49 -21.83 -9.54
C GLN A 146 31.55 -22.74 -8.90
N THR A 147 31.97 -22.45 -7.66
CA THR A 147 32.95 -23.24 -6.90
C THR A 147 32.29 -24.27 -5.98
N GLY A 148 30.95 -24.31 -5.95
CA GLY A 148 30.18 -25.20 -5.09
C GLY A 148 30.02 -24.69 -3.65
N LYS A 149 30.37 -23.42 -3.38
CA LYS A 149 30.18 -22.81 -2.06
C LYS A 149 28.78 -22.20 -1.95
N VAL A 150 28.15 -22.34 -0.78
CA VAL A 150 26.87 -21.68 -0.50
C VAL A 150 27.07 -20.17 -0.36
N ILE A 151 26.33 -19.40 -1.17
CA ILE A 151 26.28 -17.94 -1.16
C ILE A 151 24.85 -17.46 -0.92
N ASN A 152 24.70 -16.25 -0.37
CA ASN A 152 23.40 -15.56 -0.33
C ASN A 152 23.16 -14.94 -1.71
N ALA A 153 22.01 -15.20 -2.31
CA ALA A 153 21.67 -14.64 -3.61
C ALA A 153 21.15 -13.19 -3.50
N THR A 154 20.52 -12.84 -2.38
CA THR A 154 20.01 -11.50 -2.08
C THR A 154 20.83 -10.82 -0.98
N LYS A 155 20.89 -9.48 -1.03
CA LYS A 155 21.46 -8.62 0.02
C LYS A 155 20.57 -8.55 1.27
N TRP A 156 19.28 -8.83 1.11
CA TRP A 156 18.30 -8.73 2.19
C TRP A 156 18.34 -9.95 3.11
N THR A 157 17.82 -9.77 4.32
CA THR A 157 17.84 -10.78 5.38
C THR A 157 16.47 -10.89 6.05
N PRO A 158 16.19 -12.00 6.77
CA PRO A 158 14.97 -12.12 7.57
C PRO A 158 14.73 -10.95 8.55
N ASP A 159 15.80 -10.31 9.03
CA ASP A 159 15.73 -9.19 9.97
C ASP A 159 15.16 -7.91 9.33
N ASP A 160 15.13 -7.82 7.99
CA ASP A 160 14.54 -6.71 7.24
C ASP A 160 13.02 -6.81 7.10
N VAL A 161 12.43 -7.98 7.32
CA VAL A 161 10.98 -8.23 7.13
C VAL A 161 10.08 -7.30 7.97
N PRO A 162 10.38 -7.00 9.25
CA PRO A 162 9.60 -6.02 10.00
C PRO A 162 9.54 -4.65 9.31
N TRP A 163 10.63 -4.22 8.67
CA TRP A 163 10.66 -2.97 7.91
C TRP A 163 9.84 -3.08 6.62
N PHE A 164 9.96 -4.19 5.86
CA PHE A 164 9.12 -4.43 4.67
C PHE A 164 7.63 -4.36 4.99
N LEU A 165 7.20 -5.11 6.01
CA LEU A 165 5.80 -5.15 6.43
C LEU A 165 5.32 -3.80 6.91
N THR A 166 6.15 -3.07 7.66
CA THR A 166 5.81 -1.71 8.09
C THR A 166 5.52 -0.84 6.88
N ARG A 167 6.44 -0.77 5.91
CA ARG A 167 6.28 0.07 4.71
C ARG A 167 5.10 -0.36 3.84
N LEU A 168 4.91 -1.67 3.60
CA LEU A 168 3.74 -2.19 2.89
C LEU A 168 2.43 -1.81 3.59
N ASN A 169 2.36 -1.98 4.91
CA ASN A 169 1.17 -1.63 5.67
C ASN A 169 0.89 -0.12 5.60
N TRP A 170 1.91 0.74 5.60
CA TRP A 170 1.72 2.17 5.36
C TRP A 170 1.18 2.48 3.96
N THR A 171 1.70 1.78 2.94
CA THR A 171 1.25 1.92 1.55
C THR A 171 -0.22 1.51 1.39
N PHE A 172 -0.57 0.30 1.80
CA PHE A 172 -1.90 -0.27 1.58
C PHE A 172 -2.92 0.13 2.64
N GLY A 173 -2.52 0.21 3.91
CA GLY A 173 -3.42 0.38 5.04
C GLY A 173 -4.21 1.68 4.97
N ALA A 174 -3.55 2.81 4.65
CA ALA A 174 -4.19 4.12 4.51
C ALA A 174 -5.29 4.14 3.43
N GLN A 175 -5.04 3.45 2.32
CA GLN A 175 -5.80 3.56 1.08
C GLN A 175 -6.87 2.47 0.94
N THR A 176 -6.58 1.27 1.43
CA THR A 176 -7.38 0.07 1.17
C THR A 176 -7.87 -0.66 2.40
N ASN A 177 -7.39 -0.28 3.59
CA ASN A 177 -7.66 -1.01 4.82
C ASN A 177 -7.23 -2.49 4.75
N ILE A 178 -6.23 -2.76 3.89
CA ILE A 178 -5.55 -4.04 3.76
C ILE A 178 -4.22 -3.97 4.53
N PHE A 179 -3.94 -5.02 5.27
CA PHE A 179 -2.73 -5.17 6.08
C PHE A 179 -2.11 -6.54 5.86
N PHE A 180 -0.83 -6.63 6.17
CA PHE A 180 0.01 -7.80 5.97
C PHE A 180 0.71 -8.16 7.28
N THR A 181 0.78 -9.46 7.54
CA THR A 181 1.53 -10.03 8.65
C THR A 181 2.46 -11.12 8.12
N SER A 182 3.64 -11.27 8.72
CA SER A 182 4.54 -12.37 8.38
C SER A 182 4.08 -13.64 9.08
N VAL A 183 3.99 -14.75 8.35
CA VAL A 183 3.90 -16.09 8.95
C VAL A 183 5.26 -16.77 9.04
N GLU A 184 6.23 -16.29 8.29
CA GLU A 184 7.56 -16.86 8.20
C GLU A 184 8.52 -15.89 7.51
N ALA A 185 9.75 -15.80 8.02
CA ALA A 185 10.88 -15.15 7.36
C ALA A 185 12.08 -16.08 7.50
N SER A 186 12.51 -16.73 6.42
CA SER A 186 13.54 -17.76 6.51
C SER A 186 14.41 -17.85 5.27
N TRP A 187 15.66 -18.22 5.46
CA TRP A 187 16.51 -18.67 4.35
C TRP A 187 16.01 -19.99 3.78
N ILE A 188 16.16 -20.15 2.48
CA ILE A 188 16.05 -21.42 1.75
C ILE A 188 17.37 -21.67 1.07
N THR A 189 17.79 -22.94 0.95
CA THR A 189 19.04 -23.29 0.29
C THR A 189 18.76 -24.22 -0.86
N VAL A 190 19.10 -23.79 -2.07
CA VAL A 190 19.09 -24.63 -3.26
C VAL A 190 20.51 -25.14 -3.49
N GLN A 191 20.68 -26.46 -3.50
CA GLN A 191 21.98 -27.13 -3.70
C GLN A 191 22.36 -27.17 -5.19
N LYS A 192 22.32 -26.02 -5.84
CA LYS A 192 22.58 -25.84 -7.27
C LYS A 192 23.08 -24.42 -7.52
N ALA A 193 23.98 -24.27 -8.49
CA ALA A 193 24.33 -22.96 -9.01
C ALA A 193 23.29 -22.54 -10.05
N LEU A 194 22.41 -21.61 -9.67
CA LEU A 194 21.36 -21.07 -10.54
C LEU A 194 21.85 -19.88 -11.37
N GLY A 195 23.06 -19.39 -11.07
CA GLY A 195 23.67 -18.25 -11.72
C GLY A 195 23.35 -16.93 -11.02
N PRO A 196 24.00 -15.83 -11.45
CA PRO A 196 23.78 -14.51 -10.87
C PRO A 196 22.38 -13.96 -11.17
N LYS A 197 21.81 -14.31 -12.33
CA LYS A 197 20.45 -13.95 -12.76
C LYS A 197 19.62 -15.22 -12.93
N ILE A 198 18.55 -15.35 -12.16
CA ILE A 198 17.74 -16.56 -12.12
C ILE A 198 16.66 -16.52 -13.18
N SER A 199 16.61 -17.54 -14.05
CA SER A 199 15.54 -17.65 -15.05
C SER A 199 14.20 -18.05 -14.42
N ARG A 200 13.10 -17.63 -15.05
CA ARG A 200 11.74 -18.03 -14.67
C ARG A 200 11.55 -19.55 -14.53
N ASP A 201 12.12 -20.33 -15.44
CA ASP A 201 12.03 -21.79 -15.40
C ASP A 201 12.79 -22.38 -14.20
N ALA A 202 14.01 -21.88 -13.94
CA ALA A 202 14.78 -22.29 -12.77
C ALA A 202 14.08 -21.89 -11.47
N PHE A 203 13.50 -20.69 -11.41
CA PHE A 203 12.72 -20.21 -10.28
C PHE A 203 11.52 -21.13 -9.98
N ARG A 204 10.69 -21.40 -10.99
CA ARG A 204 9.52 -22.28 -10.87
C ARG A 204 9.91 -23.70 -10.44
N LYS A 205 10.98 -24.25 -11.02
CA LYS A 205 11.40 -25.63 -10.76
C LYS A 205 12.11 -25.81 -9.42
N ASP A 206 13.05 -24.92 -9.10
CA ASP A 206 14.02 -25.13 -8.03
C ASP A 206 13.75 -24.27 -6.78
N ILE A 207 12.95 -23.19 -6.87
CA ILE A 207 12.72 -22.23 -5.77
C ILE A 207 11.27 -22.25 -5.27
N VAL A 208 10.29 -22.14 -6.16
CA VAL A 208 8.85 -22.15 -5.80
C VAL A 208 8.41 -23.33 -4.92
N PRO A 209 8.98 -24.55 -5.04
CA PRO A 209 8.63 -25.66 -4.15
C PRO A 209 8.85 -25.37 -2.65
N PHE A 210 9.68 -24.39 -2.29
CA PHE A 210 9.90 -23.95 -0.91
C PHE A 210 8.82 -23.00 -0.36
N LYS A 211 7.74 -22.75 -1.13
CA LYS A 211 6.63 -21.90 -0.68
C LYS A 211 5.95 -22.41 0.59
N ARG A 212 5.42 -21.49 1.39
CA ARG A 212 4.74 -21.84 2.66
C ARG A 212 3.26 -22.13 2.41
N ARG A 213 2.83 -23.38 2.60
CA ARG A 213 1.44 -23.85 2.37
C ARG A 213 0.35 -23.14 3.21
N GLY A 214 0.71 -22.34 4.21
CA GLY A 214 -0.23 -21.58 5.06
C GLY A 214 -0.13 -20.05 4.92
N ALA A 215 0.66 -19.56 3.97
CA ALA A 215 0.68 -18.14 3.60
C ALA A 215 -0.36 -17.88 2.50
N ASP A 216 -0.97 -16.70 2.51
CA ASP A 216 -1.82 -16.25 1.40
C ASP A 216 -0.97 -15.88 0.17
N LEU A 217 0.29 -15.48 0.41
CA LEU A 217 1.26 -15.08 -0.60
C LEU A 217 2.68 -15.41 -0.11
N THR A 218 3.55 -15.90 -0.99
CA THR A 218 4.99 -16.06 -0.67
C THR A 218 5.84 -15.11 -1.51
N CYS A 219 6.66 -14.30 -0.84
CA CYS A 219 7.68 -13.45 -1.44
C CYS A 219 9.02 -14.19 -1.47
N PHE A 220 9.63 -14.33 -2.64
CA PHE A 220 11.00 -14.82 -2.78
C PHE A 220 11.96 -13.67 -3.08
N LEU A 221 13.01 -13.55 -2.28
CA LEU A 221 14.10 -12.58 -2.46
C LEU A 221 15.30 -13.32 -3.00
N VAL A 222 15.61 -13.09 -4.28
CA VAL A 222 16.53 -13.95 -5.05
C VAL A 222 17.73 -13.23 -5.65
N GLY A 223 17.92 -11.94 -5.37
CA GLY A 223 18.99 -11.16 -5.96
C GLY A 223 18.59 -10.59 -7.31
N ASP A 224 18.78 -11.38 -8.37
CA ASP A 224 18.43 -10.98 -9.74
C ASP A 224 17.60 -12.06 -10.45
N TYR A 225 16.66 -11.62 -11.28
CA TYR A 225 15.61 -12.45 -11.87
C TYR A 225 15.32 -12.03 -13.31
N ASP A 226 15.16 -13.02 -14.19
CA ASP A 226 14.84 -12.83 -15.60
C ASP A 226 13.35 -13.07 -15.85
N ALA A 227 12.55 -12.01 -15.75
CA ALA A 227 11.19 -11.98 -16.27
C ALA A 227 11.26 -11.80 -17.80
N MET A 228 10.58 -12.63 -18.58
CA MET A 228 10.70 -12.60 -20.04
C MET A 228 10.37 -11.21 -20.64
N ALA A 229 11.32 -10.70 -21.44
CA ALA A 229 11.20 -9.66 -22.48
C ALA A 229 11.18 -8.17 -22.11
N ASN A 230 11.27 -7.77 -20.84
CA ASN A 230 11.45 -6.37 -20.46
C ASN A 230 11.83 -6.26 -18.99
N GLU A 231 13.15 -6.30 -18.69
CA GLU A 231 13.83 -6.01 -17.40
C GLU A 231 12.92 -5.68 -16.19
N ALA A 232 12.06 -6.62 -15.77
CA ALA A 232 11.08 -6.35 -14.74
C ALA A 232 11.76 -6.48 -13.38
N ALA A 233 11.57 -5.49 -12.51
CA ALA A 233 12.13 -5.49 -11.16
C ALA A 233 11.45 -6.51 -10.24
N GLY A 234 10.37 -7.17 -10.69
CA GLY A 234 9.66 -8.23 -9.99
C GLY A 234 8.73 -9.01 -10.93
N GLU A 235 8.16 -10.11 -10.41
CA GLU A 235 7.09 -10.84 -11.09
C GLU A 235 6.19 -11.58 -10.10
N TYR A 236 4.88 -11.38 -10.21
CA TYR A 236 3.85 -12.19 -9.57
C TYR A 236 3.43 -13.37 -10.47
N LEU A 237 3.47 -14.59 -9.92
CA LEU A 237 3.01 -15.83 -10.57
C LEU A 237 1.65 -16.24 -9.99
N PRO A 238 0.53 -16.01 -10.72
CA PRO A 238 -0.81 -16.18 -10.16
C PRO A 238 -1.18 -17.63 -9.83
N ASP A 239 -0.75 -18.57 -10.68
CA ASP A 239 -0.97 -20.01 -10.53
C ASP A 239 -0.30 -20.58 -9.27
N GLU A 240 0.79 -19.96 -8.85
CA GLU A 240 1.56 -20.41 -7.69
C GLU A 240 1.24 -19.61 -6.42
N GLN A 241 0.64 -18.43 -6.56
CA GLN A 241 0.42 -17.41 -5.51
C GLN A 241 1.74 -17.01 -4.84
N VAL A 242 2.73 -16.72 -5.67
CA VAL A 242 4.06 -16.28 -5.24
C VAL A 242 4.47 -15.06 -6.05
N PHE A 243 5.36 -14.26 -5.50
CA PHE A 243 6.05 -13.25 -6.28
C PHE A 243 7.53 -13.25 -5.96
N VAL A 244 8.31 -12.75 -6.90
CA VAL A 244 9.74 -12.53 -6.79
C VAL A 244 10.02 -11.04 -6.94
N VAL A 245 10.97 -10.53 -6.17
CA VAL A 245 11.44 -9.15 -6.28
C VAL A 245 12.96 -9.19 -6.47
N VAL A 246 13.44 -8.42 -7.44
CA VAL A 246 14.85 -8.20 -7.73
C VAL A 246 15.39 -7.18 -6.73
N ASP A 247 16.64 -7.36 -6.31
CA ASP A 247 17.33 -6.49 -5.35
C ASP A 247 17.59 -5.06 -5.88
N GLN A 248 17.13 -4.71 -7.10
CA GLN A 248 17.60 -3.62 -7.96
C GLN A 248 18.16 -2.44 -7.14
N GLY A 249 19.43 -2.10 -7.45
CA GLY A 249 20.13 -0.98 -6.82
C GLY A 249 19.29 0.29 -6.89
N ASN A 250 19.23 1.02 -5.78
CA ASN A 250 18.45 2.25 -5.67
C ASN A 250 18.65 3.11 -6.92
N PRO A 251 17.61 3.38 -7.74
CA PRO A 251 17.68 4.48 -8.68
C PRO A 251 18.05 5.73 -7.85
N PRO A 252 18.91 6.63 -8.35
CA PRO A 252 19.48 7.75 -7.58
C PRO A 252 18.46 8.74 -7.00
N VAL A 253 17.17 8.53 -7.26
CA VAL A 253 16.04 9.36 -6.81
C VAL A 253 15.34 8.77 -5.57
N PHE A 254 15.57 7.50 -5.22
CA PHE A 254 14.93 6.83 -4.09
C PHE A 254 15.94 6.49 -2.99
N ASP A 255 15.77 7.10 -1.83
CA ASP A 255 16.61 6.81 -0.67
C ASP A 255 16.23 5.46 -0.01
N ARG A 256 17.22 4.75 0.53
CA ARG A 256 17.06 3.65 1.50
C ARG A 256 16.14 2.48 1.10
N GLY A 257 16.16 2.05 -0.16
CA GLY A 257 15.42 0.85 -0.60
C GLY A 257 13.92 1.07 -0.84
N GLU A 258 13.47 2.32 -0.93
CA GLU A 258 12.07 2.63 -1.24
C GLU A 258 11.61 2.12 -2.60
N ALA A 259 12.49 2.09 -3.61
CA ALA A 259 12.21 1.47 -4.90
C ALA A 259 11.89 -0.03 -4.75
N PHE A 260 12.68 -0.76 -3.96
CA PHE A 260 12.44 -2.19 -3.68
C PHE A 260 11.06 -2.42 -3.02
N ILE A 261 10.65 -1.55 -2.09
CA ILE A 261 9.31 -1.60 -1.51
C ILE A 261 8.23 -1.27 -2.55
N GLY A 262 8.50 -0.31 -3.45
CA GLY A 262 7.61 0.03 -4.57
C GLY A 262 7.31 -1.19 -5.44
N VAL A 263 8.34 -1.91 -5.85
CA VAL A 263 8.20 -3.18 -6.60
C VAL A 263 7.43 -4.22 -5.79
N MET A 264 7.79 -4.43 -4.53
CA MET A 264 7.10 -5.40 -3.66
C MET A 264 5.60 -5.06 -3.54
N ALA A 265 5.26 -3.78 -3.39
CA ALA A 265 3.89 -3.31 -3.36
C ALA A 265 3.20 -3.53 -4.72
N HIS A 266 3.90 -3.31 -5.84
CA HIS A 266 3.39 -3.55 -7.18
C HIS A 266 2.98 -5.02 -7.37
N GLU A 267 3.85 -5.97 -7.01
CA GLU A 267 3.56 -7.40 -7.12
C GLU A 267 2.42 -7.85 -6.20
N ILE A 268 2.32 -7.28 -5.00
CA ILE A 268 1.17 -7.47 -4.11
C ILE A 268 -0.11 -6.91 -4.75
N GLY A 269 -0.02 -5.81 -5.51
CA GLY A 269 -1.11 -5.29 -6.32
C GLY A 269 -1.64 -6.31 -7.32
N HIS A 270 -0.76 -6.99 -8.06
CA HIS A 270 -1.12 -8.08 -8.96
C HIS A 270 -1.78 -9.26 -8.23
N PHE A 271 -1.27 -9.65 -7.06
CA PHE A 271 -1.91 -10.65 -6.20
C PHE A 271 -3.35 -10.25 -5.82
N LEU A 272 -3.54 -9.01 -5.36
CA LEU A 272 -4.84 -8.51 -4.93
C LEU A 272 -5.84 -8.45 -6.10
N LEU A 273 -5.40 -8.17 -7.32
CA LEU A 273 -6.22 -8.25 -8.53
C LEU A 273 -6.59 -9.68 -8.89
N HIS A 274 -5.60 -10.58 -8.89
CA HIS A 274 -5.81 -11.98 -9.24
C HIS A 274 -6.81 -12.64 -8.29
N LYS A 275 -6.70 -12.39 -6.98
CA LYS A 275 -7.67 -12.88 -5.98
C LYS A 275 -9.12 -12.40 -6.22
N ARG A 276 -9.32 -11.39 -7.06
CA ARG A 276 -10.64 -10.84 -7.41
C ARG A 276 -11.18 -11.32 -8.75
N ASN A 277 -10.41 -12.10 -9.50
CA ASN A 277 -10.78 -12.55 -10.85
C ASN A 277 -11.15 -11.37 -11.79
N LEU A 278 -10.53 -10.20 -11.59
CA LEU A 278 -10.73 -9.04 -12.46
C LEU A 278 -9.88 -9.22 -13.73
N PRO A 279 -10.45 -9.08 -14.94
CA PRO A 279 -9.70 -9.18 -16.19
C PRO A 279 -8.78 -7.97 -16.39
N GLY A 280 -7.52 -8.19 -16.78
CA GLY A 280 -6.55 -7.15 -17.14
C GLY A 280 -5.13 -7.45 -16.64
N SER A 281 -4.12 -6.80 -17.23
CA SER A 281 -2.74 -6.85 -16.72
C SER A 281 -2.59 -6.14 -15.36
N GLY A 282 -3.60 -5.38 -14.95
CA GLY A 282 -3.56 -4.52 -13.77
C GLY A 282 -2.91 -3.16 -14.05
N HIS A 283 -2.10 -3.04 -15.10
CA HIS A 283 -1.45 -1.78 -15.48
C HIS A 283 -2.44 -0.78 -16.10
N HIS A 284 -2.34 0.47 -15.66
CA HIS A 284 -3.12 1.63 -16.10
C HIS A 284 -2.20 2.67 -16.76
N ASP A 285 -2.70 3.38 -17.77
CA ASP A 285 -1.91 4.45 -18.41
C ASP A 285 -1.84 5.76 -17.60
N ARG A 286 -2.40 5.77 -16.38
CA ARG A 286 -2.38 6.93 -15.50
C ARG A 286 -1.14 6.89 -14.61
N SER A 287 -0.27 7.88 -14.79
CA SER A 287 0.90 8.07 -13.94
C SER A 287 0.50 8.24 -12.48
N GLY A 288 1.31 7.66 -11.58
CA GLY A 288 1.11 7.79 -10.15
C GLY A 288 0.11 6.82 -9.51
N ILE A 289 -0.31 5.75 -10.20
CA ILE A 289 -1.08 4.63 -9.61
C ILE A 289 -0.20 3.37 -9.51
N LEU A 290 -0.38 2.56 -8.46
CA LEU A 290 0.43 1.40 -8.05
C LEU A 290 0.69 0.45 -9.22
N LEU A 291 -0.25 0.37 -10.14
CA LEU A 291 -0.14 -0.38 -11.37
C LEU A 291 -0.21 0.59 -12.56
N SER A 292 0.79 1.43 -12.76
CA SER A 292 0.88 2.33 -13.91
C SER A 292 1.79 1.71 -14.98
N SER A 293 1.45 1.81 -16.29
CA SER A 293 2.16 1.19 -17.42
C SER A 293 3.58 1.74 -17.69
N GLY A 294 4.07 2.63 -16.83
CA GLY A 294 5.44 3.18 -16.91
C GLY A 294 5.99 3.75 -15.61
N MET A 295 5.33 3.51 -14.46
CA MET A 295 5.82 3.96 -13.15
C MET A 295 5.37 3.00 -12.04
N GLU A 296 6.30 2.60 -11.19
CA GLU A 296 5.99 2.05 -9.87
C GLU A 296 5.49 3.21 -9.00
N SER A 297 4.24 3.16 -8.56
CA SER A 297 3.67 4.15 -7.64
C SER A 297 3.18 3.44 -6.37
N LEU A 298 2.81 4.20 -5.35
CA LEU A 298 2.28 3.70 -4.08
C LEU A 298 0.78 3.99 -3.92
N SER A 299 0.06 4.45 -4.97
CA SER A 299 -1.35 4.87 -4.89
C SER A 299 -2.32 3.87 -5.55
N LEU A 300 -3.40 3.47 -4.90
CA LEU A 300 -4.34 2.45 -5.36
C LEU A 300 -5.55 3.08 -6.09
N ASP A 301 -5.96 2.53 -7.25
CA ASP A 301 -7.15 3.00 -7.98
C ASP A 301 -8.44 2.50 -7.32
N LYS A 302 -9.50 3.30 -7.37
CA LYS A 302 -10.86 2.96 -6.89
C LYS A 302 -11.34 1.59 -7.38
N GLN A 303 -11.15 1.26 -8.65
CA GLN A 303 -11.58 -0.01 -9.25
C GLN A 303 -10.88 -1.22 -8.61
N LEU A 304 -9.62 -1.03 -8.20
CA LEU A 304 -8.84 -2.02 -7.48
C LEU A 304 -9.27 -2.14 -6.02
N VAL A 305 -10.31 -1.46 -5.55
CA VAL A 305 -10.59 -1.32 -4.11
C VAL A 305 -12.08 -1.46 -3.78
N THR A 306 -12.99 -1.02 -4.66
CA THR A 306 -14.44 -1.05 -4.43
C THR A 306 -15.09 -2.45 -4.46
N ASP A 307 -14.53 -3.42 -5.20
CA ASP A 307 -15.06 -4.79 -5.28
C ASP A 307 -14.58 -5.73 -4.15
N LEU A 308 -13.91 -5.17 -3.12
CA LEU A 308 -13.72 -5.88 -1.84
C LEU A 308 -15.05 -6.11 -1.09
N THR A 309 -16.17 -5.63 -1.62
CA THR A 309 -17.52 -5.75 -1.05
C THR A 309 -18.26 -7.05 -1.43
N ALA A 310 -17.71 -7.88 -2.32
CA ALA A 310 -18.35 -9.14 -2.73
C ALA A 310 -18.09 -10.33 -1.78
N TRP A 311 -17.50 -10.10 -0.59
CA TRP A 311 -17.16 -11.14 0.39
C TRP A 311 -17.38 -10.67 1.83
#